data_AF-A0A235J2J4-F1
#
_entry.id   AF-A0A235J2J4-F1
#
_cell.length_a   1.000
_cell.length_b   1.000
_cell.length_c   1.000
_cell.angle_alpha   90.00
_cell.angle_beta   90.00
_cell.angle_gamma   90.00
#
_symmetry.space_group_name_H-M   'P 1'
#
loop_
_entity.id
_entity.type
_entity.pdbx_description
1 polymer ?
#
loop_
_entity_poly.entity_id
_entity_poly.type
_entity_poly.pdbx_seq_one_letter_code
_entity_poly.pdbx_strand_id
1 'polypeptide(L)' 'MKNKSLNLRISERRLNKLRLYSIQKDMTMTRIIEDFIDSLKLENGDSSSLRDAPRTTPRPVKPVV' A
#
# COMPACT_ATOMS: atom_id res chain seq x y z
N MET A 1 14.75 -0.03 1.10
CA MET A 1 13.48 0.72 1.22
C MET A 1 12.95 0.50 2.63
N LYS A 2 12.30 1.47 3.29
CA LYS A 2 11.62 1.17 4.56
C LYS A 2 10.49 0.20 4.25
N ASN A 3 10.61 -1.04 4.72
CA ASN A 3 9.65 -2.10 4.42
C ASN A 3 8.32 -1.76 5.11
N LYS A 4 7.27 -1.58 4.31
CA LYS A 4 5.88 -1.49 4.79
C LYS A 4 5.14 -2.74 4.34
N SER A 5 4.28 -3.29 5.19
CA SER A 5 3.45 -4.45 4.87
C SER A 5 2.05 -4.02 4.44
N LEU A 6 1.51 -4.65 3.40
CA LEU A 6 0.12 -4.53 2.99
C LEU A 6 -0.68 -5.71 3.54
N ASN A 7 -1.69 -5.46 4.37
CA ASN A 7 -2.62 -6.48 4.85
C ASN A 7 -3.96 -6.32 4.13
N LEU A 8 -4.43 -7.38 3.46
CA LEU A 8 -5.66 -7.36 2.66
C LEU A 8 -6.63 -8.42 3.16
N ARG A 9 -7.90 -8.03 3.38
CA ARG A 9 -9.00 -8.97 3.59
C ARG A 9 -9.57 -9.34 2.23
N ILE A 10 -9.36 -10.58 1.80
CA ILE A 10 -9.87 -11.11 0.53
C ILE A 10 -10.48 -12.50 0.74
N SER A 11 -11.41 -12.88 -0.15
CA SER A 11 -11.94 -14.24 -0.14
C SER A 11 -10.91 -15.24 -0.66
N GLU A 12 -11.03 -16.49 -0.22
CA GLU A 12 -10.17 -17.59 -0.66
C GLU A 12 -10.18 -17.76 -2.19
N ARG A 13 -11.37 -17.63 -2.82
CA ARG A 13 -11.50 -17.66 -4.28
C ARG A 13 -10.64 -16.62 -4.99
N ARG A 14 -10.56 -15.39 -4.45
CA ARG A 14 -9.73 -14.32 -5.02
C ARG A 14 -8.24 -14.58 -4.78
N LEU A 15 -7.88 -15.06 -3.59
CA LEU A 15 -6.51 -15.44 -3.25
C LEU A 15 -5.99 -16.55 -4.19
N ASN A 16 -6.77 -17.60 -4.40
CA ASN A 16 -6.39 -18.70 -5.30
C ASN A 16 -6.23 -18.24 -6.74
N LYS A 17 -7.11 -17.34 -7.22
CA LYS A 17 -6.96 -16.75 -8.55
C LYS A 17 -5.64 -15.97 -8.67
N LEU A 18 -5.29 -15.17 -7.66
CA LEU A 18 -4.04 -14.41 -7.65
C LEU A 18 -2.81 -15.33 -7.65
N ARG A 19 -2.85 -16.42 -6.87
CA ARG A 19 -1.78 -17.45 -6.85
C ARG A 19 -1.63 -18.16 -8.20
N LEU A 20 -2.73 -18.57 -8.82
CA LEU A 20 -2.68 -19.21 -10.14
C LEU A 20 -2.15 -18.26 -11.21
N TYR A 21 -2.59 -17.00 -11.18
CA TYR A 21 -2.10 -15.98 -12.10
C TYR A 21 -0.60 -15.72 -11.94
N SER A 22 -0.08 -15.75 -10.71
CA SER A 22 1.36 -15.59 -10.44
C SER A 22 2.19 -16.73 -11.04
N ILE A 23 1.70 -17.96 -10.96
CA ILE A 23 2.33 -19.13 -11.60
C ILE A 23 2.33 -18.98 -13.13
N GLN A 24 1.20 -18.59 -13.72
CA GLN A 24 1.08 -18.44 -15.17
C GLN A 24 1.98 -17.34 -15.75
N LYS A 25 2.29 -16.31 -14.97
CA LYS A 25 3.14 -15.18 -15.37
C LYS A 25 4.60 -15.34 -14.97
N ASP A 26 4.94 -16.40 -14.25
CA ASP A 26 6.26 -16.63 -13.64
C ASP A 26 6.71 -15.43 -12.77
N MET A 27 5.79 -14.92 -11.96
CA MET A 27 5.98 -13.74 -11.11
C MET A 27 5.51 -14.00 -9.70
N THR A 28 6.01 -13.24 -8.73
CA THR A 28 5.51 -13.31 -7.36
C THR A 28 4.17 -12.58 -7.23
N MET A 29 3.32 -13.02 -6.31
CA MET A 29 2.05 -12.33 -6.01
C MET A 29 2.28 -10.87 -5.61
N THR A 30 3.36 -10.60 -4.85
CA THR A 30 3.79 -9.24 -4.50
C THR A 30 4.07 -8.42 -5.73
N ARG A 31 4.86 -8.94 -6.68
CA ARG A 31 5.22 -8.22 -7.90
C ARG A 31 3.99 -7.87 -8.75
N ILE A 32 3.04 -8.79 -8.87
CA ILE A 32 1.76 -8.53 -9.55
C ILE A 32 1.00 -7.37 -8.89
N ILE A 33 0.97 -7.33 -7.56
CA ILE A 33 0.31 -6.25 -6.82
C ILE A 33 1.08 -4.93 -7.01
N GLU A 34 2.40 -4.95 -6.96
CA GLU A 34 3.25 -3.78 -7.23
C GLU A 34 3.01 -3.22 -8.63
N ASP A 35 3.11 -4.06 -9.67
CA ASP A 35 2.89 -3.65 -11.05
C ASP A 35 1.45 -3.13 -11.26
N PHE A 36 0.46 -3.73 -10.58
CA PHE A 36 -0.90 -3.22 -10.59
C PHE A 36 -0.99 -1.83 -9.95
N ILE A 37 -0.38 -1.61 -8.79
CA ILE A 37 -0.35 -0.31 -8.12
C ILE A 37 0.34 0.74 -8.99
N ASP A 38 1.47 0.39 -9.61
CA ASP A 38 2.24 1.27 -10.50
C ASP A 38 1.45 1.66 -11.76
N SER A 39 0.48 0.83 -12.17
CA SER A 39 -0.39 1.11 -13.31
C SER A 39 -1.56 2.08 -12.99
N LEU A 40 -1.84 2.34 -11.71
CA LEU A 40 -2.95 3.20 -11.30
C LEU A 40 -2.63 4.67 -11.61
N LYS A 41 -3.48 5.32 -12.41
CA LYS A 41 -3.45 6.77 -12.60
C LYS A 41 -4.32 7.43 -11.54
N LEU A 42 -3.72 8.28 -10.71
CA LEU A 42 -4.45 9.09 -9.74
C LEU A 42 -4.93 10.37 -10.41
N GLU A 43 -6.23 10.68 -10.32
CA GLU A 43 -6.83 11.82 -11.04
C GLU A 43 -6.39 13.19 -10.48
N ASN A 44 -5.89 13.25 -9.24
CA ASN A 44 -5.50 14.52 -8.61
C ASN A 44 -4.12 14.44 -7.94
N GLY A 45 -3.14 15.12 -8.55
CA GLY A 45 -1.98 15.70 -7.88
C GLY A 45 -0.81 14.76 -7.58
N ASP A 46 0.24 14.87 -8.40
CA ASP A 46 1.65 14.60 -8.15
C ASP A 46 2.01 13.78 -6.89
N SER A 47 2.60 12.62 -7.14
CA SER A 47 3.22 11.71 -6.16
C SER A 47 4.31 12.33 -5.28
N SER A 48 4.62 13.63 -5.44
CA SER A 48 5.50 14.40 -4.56
C SER A 48 4.89 14.61 -3.17
N SER A 49 3.57 14.62 -3.04
CA SER A 49 2.85 14.95 -1.79
C SER A 49 2.73 13.79 -0.78
N LEU A 50 2.89 12.53 -1.21
CA LEU A 50 2.86 11.37 -0.29
C LEU A 50 4.17 11.14 0.48
N ARG A 51 5.21 11.94 0.21
CA ARG A 51 6.51 11.83 0.90
C ARG A 51 6.54 12.52 2.27
N ASP A 52 5.57 13.40 2.55
CA ASP A 52 5.49 14.16 3.81
C ASP A 52 4.12 14.00 4.48
N ALA A 53 3.80 12.80 4.97
CA ALA A 53 2.78 12.70 6.02
C ALA A 53 3.36 13.36 7.29
N PRO A 54 2.77 14.45 7.82
CA PRO A 54 3.30 15.11 9.01
C PRO A 54 3.22 14.13 10.17
N ARG A 55 4.35 13.93 10.85
CA ARG A 55 4.40 13.26 12.15
C ARG A 55 3.54 14.11 13.10
N THR A 56 2.31 13.72 13.37
CA THR A 56 1.49 14.35 14.41
C THR A 56 2.09 13.95 15.76
N THR A 57 3.12 14.66 16.19
CA THR A 57 3.52 14.65 17.60
C THR A 57 2.34 15.19 18.42
N PRO A 58 1.85 14.47 19.44
CA PRO A 58 0.83 15.01 20.32
C PRO A 58 1.36 16.29 20.98
N ARG A 59 0.58 17.38 20.94
CA ARG A 59 0.94 18.61 21.66
C ARG A 59 0.91 18.31 23.17
N PRO A 60 1.91 18.74 23.96
CA PRO A 60 1.82 18.65 25.41
C PRO A 60 0.64 19.50 25.88
N VAL A 61 -0.29 18.88 26.61
CA VAL A 61 -1.37 19.61 27.28
C VAL A 61 -0.73 20.46 28.37
N LYS A 62 -0.86 21.78 28.29
CA LYS A 62 -0.40 22.65 29.39
C LYS A 62 -1.25 22.34 30.62
N PRO A 63 -0.65 22.19 31.82
CA PRO A 63 -1.43 22.08 33.04
C PRO A 63 -2.24 23.36 33.21
N VAL A 64 -3.54 23.20 33.46
CA VAL A 64 -4.39 24.29 33.95
C VAL A 64 -3.92 24.62 35.37
N VAL A 65 -3.46 25.85 35.56
CA VAL A 65 -3.18 26.43 36.89
C VAL A 65 -4.46 27.10 37.38
#